data_AF-A0A1G0M5D7-F1
#
_entry.id   AF-A0A1G0M5D7-F1
#
_cell.length_a   1.000
_cell.length_b   1.000
_cell.length_c   1.000
_cell.angle_alpha   90.00
_cell.angle_beta   90.00
_cell.angle_gamma   90.00
#
_symmetry.space_group_name_H-M   'P 1'
#
loop_
_entity.id
_entity.type
_entity.pdbx_description
1 polymer ?
#
loop_
_entity_poly.entity_id
_entity_poly.type
_entity_poly.pdbx_seq_one_letter_code
_entity_poly.pdbx_strand_id
1 'polypeptide(L)'
;MMVVIVILAISAALVIPRLPDTEAGKLKSSARNLASGIRFLNDQAVITKGVYRLQLNLTESSTRISKISATGEELTPDDQFISRQLVEEGISIEDVTDPQLGRVTEGEVLIHFGPGGNRDGIIIHLKGGKQHYTVIAYPSGGKVKVLEGYQEAAS
;
A
#
# COMPACT_ATOMS: atom_id res chain seq x y z
N MET A 1 23.62 -35.32 29.69
CA MET A 1 22.92 -34.06 29.98
C MET A 1 23.13 -32.96 28.93
N MET A 2 24.28 -32.90 28.22
CA MET A 2 24.57 -31.86 27.22
C MET A 2 23.62 -31.85 26.00
N VAL A 3 23.21 -33.03 25.53
CA VAL A 3 22.34 -33.18 24.34
C VAL A 3 20.96 -32.56 24.57
N VAL A 4 20.44 -32.65 25.79
CA VAL A 4 19.12 -32.09 26.16
C VAL A 4 19.13 -30.56 26.08
N ILE A 5 20.22 -29.93 26.53
CA ILE A 5 20.38 -28.47 26.51
C ILE A 5 20.45 -27.95 25.07
N VAL A 6 21.18 -28.66 24.19
CA VAL A 6 21.30 -28.29 22.77
C VAL A 6 19.96 -28.41 22.05
N ILE A 7 19.19 -29.47 22.30
CA ILE A 7 17.87 -29.65 21.69
C ILE A 7 16.90 -28.57 22.19
N LEU A 8 16.91 -28.24 23.49
CA LEU A 8 16.06 -27.18 24.04
C LEU A 8 16.43 -25.80 23.48
N ALA A 9 17.72 -25.51 23.29
CA ALA A 9 18.18 -24.27 22.69
C ALA A 9 17.74 -24.12 21.22
N ILE A 10 17.84 -25.20 20.43
CA ILE A 10 17.38 -25.21 19.03
C ILE A 10 15.85 -25.11 18.96
N SER A 11 15.14 -25.77 19.87
CA SER A 11 13.67 -25.72 19.95
C SER A 11 13.20 -24.31 20.30
N ALA A 12 13.85 -23.64 21.26
CA ALA A 12 13.53 -22.27 21.65
C ALA A 12 13.86 -21.26 20.54
N ALA A 13 14.92 -21.49 19.75
CA ALA A 13 15.27 -20.65 18.61
C ALA A 13 14.28 -20.78 17.42
N LEU A 14 13.62 -21.93 17.28
CA LEU A 14 12.62 -22.17 16.23
C LEU A 14 11.21 -21.69 16.57
N VAL A 15 10.92 -21.41 17.85
CA VAL A 15 9.66 -20.80 18.25
C VAL A 15 9.81 -19.29 18.16
N ILE A 16 9.67 -18.74 16.94
CA ILE A 16 9.36 -17.33 16.80
C ILE A 16 7.89 -17.19 17.22
N PRO A 17 7.58 -16.55 18.37
CA PRO A 17 6.19 -16.28 18.70
C PRO A 17 5.63 -15.38 17.60
N ARG A 18 4.77 -15.93 16.75
CA ARG A 18 3.92 -15.14 15.85
C ARG A 18 2.97 -14.34 16.74
N LEU A 19 3.41 -13.17 17.21
CA LEU A 19 2.61 -12.27 18.03
C LEU A 19 1.47 -11.75 17.15
N PRO A 20 0.21 -12.17 17.40
CA PRO A 20 -0.91 -11.83 16.52
C PRO A 20 -1.28 -10.34 16.56
N ASP A 21 -0.89 -9.60 17.60
CA ASP A 21 -1.26 -8.20 17.77
C ASP A 21 -0.39 -7.22 16.97
N THR A 22 0.87 -7.55 16.71
CA THR A 22 1.78 -6.65 15.99
C THR A 22 1.40 -6.55 14.51
N GLU A 23 1.02 -7.67 13.89
CA GLU A 23 0.64 -7.73 12.47
C GLU A 23 -0.70 -7.01 12.21
N ALA A 24 -1.68 -7.18 13.10
CA ALA A 24 -2.95 -6.44 13.04
C ALA A 24 -2.74 -4.91 13.12
N GLY A 25 -1.84 -4.48 14.02
CA GLY A 25 -1.43 -3.08 14.14
C GLY A 25 -0.78 -2.54 12.87
N LYS A 26 0.20 -3.29 12.33
CA LYS A 26 0.89 -2.98 11.08
C LYS A 26 -0.06 -2.91 9.89
N LEU A 27 -1.03 -3.83 9.81
CA LEU A 27 -2.01 -3.88 8.72
C LEU A 27 -2.88 -2.63 8.73
N LYS A 28 -3.42 -2.27 9.90
CA LYS A 28 -4.23 -1.06 10.07
C LYS A 28 -3.43 0.21 9.81
N SER A 29 -2.18 0.26 10.26
CA SER A 29 -1.24 1.35 10.00
C SER A 29 -0.97 1.49 8.50
N SER A 30 -0.62 0.40 7.81
CA SER A 30 -0.39 0.35 6.36
C SER A 30 -1.61 0.83 5.58
N ALA A 31 -2.82 0.39 5.93
CA ALA A 31 -4.04 0.85 5.29
C ALA A 31 -4.25 2.37 5.45
N ARG A 32 -3.95 2.93 6.62
CA ARG A 32 -4.04 4.37 6.89
C ARG A 32 -2.93 5.18 6.21
N ASN A 33 -1.72 4.65 6.18
CA ASN A 33 -0.58 5.28 5.50
C ASN A 33 -0.83 5.33 4.01
N LEU A 34 -1.26 4.22 3.41
CA LEU A 34 -1.65 4.16 2.01
C LEU A 34 -2.78 5.14 1.68
N ALA A 35 -3.83 5.19 2.50
CA ALA A 35 -4.91 6.15 2.30
C ALA A 35 -4.46 7.61 2.40
N SER A 36 -3.57 7.92 3.34
CA SER A 36 -3.01 9.26 3.52
C SER A 36 -2.05 9.62 2.38
N GLY A 37 -1.24 8.68 1.91
CA GLY A 37 -0.37 8.83 0.75
C GLY A 37 -1.17 9.13 -0.52
N ILE A 38 -2.22 8.36 -0.80
CA ILE A 38 -3.12 8.61 -1.95
C ILE A 38 -3.75 10.00 -1.87
N ARG A 39 -4.28 10.40 -0.70
CA ARG A 39 -4.85 11.74 -0.52
C ARG A 39 -3.81 12.83 -0.73
N PHE A 40 -2.63 12.66 -0.14
CA PHE A 40 -1.53 13.60 -0.29
C PHE A 40 -1.11 13.75 -1.77
N LEU A 41 -0.96 12.65 -2.52
CA LEU A 41 -0.62 12.71 -3.94
C LEU A 41 -1.69 13.40 -4.77
N ASN A 42 -2.96 13.14 -4.47
CA ASN A 42 -4.08 13.84 -5.09
C ASN A 42 -4.00 15.35 -4.82
N ASP A 43 -3.80 15.75 -3.57
CA ASP A 43 -3.74 17.16 -3.18
C ASP A 43 -2.52 17.85 -3.82
N GLN A 44 -1.36 17.21 -3.79
CA GLN A 44 -0.14 17.71 -4.43
C GLN A 44 -0.31 17.87 -5.94
N ALA A 45 -0.92 16.90 -6.62
CA ALA A 45 -1.19 17.00 -8.06
C ALA A 45 -2.12 18.18 -8.39
N VAL A 46 -3.16 18.40 -7.59
CA VAL A 46 -4.12 19.51 -7.77
C VAL A 46 -3.48 20.87 -7.47
N ILE A 47 -2.70 20.98 -6.39
CA ILE A 47 -2.06 22.22 -5.94
C ILE A 47 -0.94 22.63 -6.90
N THR A 48 -0.03 21.70 -7.19
CA THR A 48 1.17 21.99 -8.00
C THR A 48 0.90 21.97 -9.50
N LYS A 49 -0.30 21.53 -9.92
CA LYS A 49 -0.64 21.21 -11.32
C LYS A 49 0.33 20.20 -11.94
N GLY A 50 0.96 19.38 -11.11
CA GLY A 50 1.89 18.33 -11.52
C GLY A 50 1.18 16.99 -11.77
N VAL A 51 1.94 16.06 -12.34
CA VAL A 51 1.53 14.67 -12.49
C VAL A 51 2.39 13.81 -11.56
N TYR A 52 1.74 13.01 -10.71
CA TYR A 52 2.38 12.08 -9.80
C TYR A 52 1.95 10.66 -10.13
N ARG A 53 2.82 9.70 -9.85
CA ARG A 53 2.54 8.25 -9.97
C ARG A 53 2.76 7.57 -8.64
N LEU A 54 1.85 6.68 -8.29
CA LEU A 54 2.04 5.67 -7.26
C LEU A 54 2.16 4.31 -7.96
N GLN A 55 3.34 3.71 -7.86
CA GLN A 55 3.61 2.36 -8.31
C GLN A 55 3.43 1.41 -7.13
N LEU A 56 2.55 0.43 -7.31
CA LEU A 56 2.33 -0.67 -6.37
C LEU A 56 2.94 -1.92 -6.98
N ASN A 57 3.92 -2.52 -6.32
CA ASN A 57 4.44 -3.82 -6.70
C ASN A 57 3.80 -4.86 -5.78
N LEU A 58 2.92 -5.70 -6.32
CA LEU A 58 2.16 -6.69 -5.57
C LEU A 58 3.03 -7.89 -5.17
N THR A 59 4.04 -8.21 -5.98
CA THR A 59 4.98 -9.31 -5.73
C THR A 59 5.87 -9.04 -4.53
N GLU A 60 6.43 -7.83 -4.45
CA GLU A 60 7.30 -7.38 -3.34
C GLU A 60 6.51 -6.69 -2.22
N SER A 61 5.22 -6.41 -2.44
CA SER A 61 4.36 -5.62 -1.55
C SER A 61 4.99 -4.27 -1.18
N SER A 62 5.58 -3.61 -2.18
CA SER A 62 6.28 -2.34 -2.05
C SER A 62 5.55 -1.21 -2.79
N THR A 63 5.83 0.02 -2.37
CA THR A 63 5.23 1.22 -2.97
C THR A 63 6.31 2.21 -3.35
N ARG A 64 6.24 2.76 -4.55
CA ARG A 64 7.13 3.82 -5.02
C ARG A 64 6.32 5.00 -5.54
N ILE A 65 6.75 6.21 -5.18
CA ILE A 65 6.12 7.43 -5.65
C ILE A 65 7.09 8.17 -6.55
N SER A 66 6.59 8.67 -7.67
CA SER A 66 7.34 9.51 -8.58
C SER A 66 6.53 10.71 -9.08
N LYS A 67 7.25 11.74 -9.53
CA LYS A 67 6.67 12.92 -10.19
C LYS A 67 7.11 12.91 -11.65
N ILE A 68 6.19 13.20 -12.56
CA ILE A 68 6.50 13.34 -13.98
C ILE A 68 6.77 14.81 -14.27
N SER A 69 7.94 15.09 -14.84
CA SER A 69 8.34 16.44 -15.24
C SER A 69 7.56 16.91 -16.48
N ALA A 70 7.66 18.20 -16.82
CA ALA A 70 7.08 18.74 -18.05
C ALA A 70 7.69 18.12 -19.33
N THR A 71 8.91 17.58 -19.24
CA THR A 71 9.59 16.87 -20.34
C THR A 71 9.26 15.38 -20.38
N GLY A 72 8.46 14.88 -19.44
CA GLY A 72 8.06 13.47 -19.36
C GLY A 72 9.02 12.58 -18.56
N GLU A 73 10.07 13.15 -17.96
CA GLU A 73 11.01 12.40 -17.13
C GLU A 73 10.42 12.07 -15.77
N GLU A 74 10.75 10.87 -15.27
CA GLU A 74 10.34 10.42 -13.95
C GLU A 74 11.35 10.86 -12.89
N LEU A 75 10.91 11.74 -12.00
CA LEU A 75 11.70 12.31 -10.93
C LEU A 75 11.29 11.71 -9.59
N THR A 76 12.26 11.40 -8.75
CA THR A 76 12.02 11.10 -7.33
C THR A 76 11.75 12.42 -6.60
N PRO A 77 10.57 12.61 -6.00
CA PRO A 77 10.26 13.85 -5.30
C PRO A 77 11.08 13.98 -4.01
N ASP A 78 11.56 15.19 -3.71
CA ASP A 78 12.45 15.51 -2.57
C ASP A 78 11.70 15.60 -1.21
N ASP A 79 10.39 15.32 -1.19
CA ASP A 79 9.57 15.43 0.01
C ASP A 79 9.73 14.18 0.89
N GLN A 80 10.07 14.38 2.17
CA GLN A 80 10.21 13.30 3.16
C GLN A 80 8.93 12.46 3.32
N PHE A 81 7.75 12.99 3.00
CA PHE A 81 6.50 12.24 3.03
C PHE A 81 6.40 11.24 1.88
N ILE A 82 7.02 11.54 0.75
CA ILE A 82 7.03 10.71 -0.47
C ILE A 82 8.04 9.55 -0.33
N SER A 83 9.09 9.74 0.46
CA SER A 83 10.07 8.70 0.77
C SER A 83 9.58 7.66 1.78
N ARG A 84 8.39 7.83 2.36
CA ARG A 84 7.85 6.90 3.36
C ARG A 84 7.31 5.64 2.69
N GLN A 85 7.67 4.51 3.28
CA GLN A 85 7.07 3.23 2.98
C GLN A 85 5.59 3.25 3.40
N LEU A 86 4.67 3.10 2.44
CA LEU A 86 3.23 3.14 2.70
C LEU A 86 2.68 1.81 3.22
N VAL A 87 3.34 0.70 2.87
CA VAL A 87 2.98 -0.67 3.26
C VAL A 87 4.12 -1.27 4.06
N GLU A 88 3.88 -1.57 5.33
CA GLU A 88 4.90 -2.08 6.25
C GLU A 88 5.30 -3.53 5.95
N GLU A 89 6.51 -3.93 6.37
CA GLU A 89 6.97 -5.31 6.26
C GLU A 89 6.03 -6.30 6.96
N GLY A 90 5.71 -7.38 6.24
CA GLY A 90 4.78 -8.43 6.67
C GLY A 90 3.33 -8.17 6.25
N ILE A 91 3.03 -7.05 5.59
CA ILE A 91 1.74 -6.76 4.99
C ILE A 91 1.83 -6.96 3.49
N SER A 92 0.90 -7.73 2.91
CA SER A 92 0.86 -7.95 1.47
C SER A 92 -0.22 -7.11 0.80
N ILE A 93 0.05 -6.66 -0.42
CA ILE A 93 -0.97 -6.10 -1.32
C ILE A 93 -1.60 -7.30 -2.04
N GLU A 94 -2.79 -7.73 -1.60
CA GLU A 94 -3.43 -8.96 -2.10
C GLU A 94 -3.99 -8.77 -3.51
N ASP A 95 -4.65 -7.64 -3.75
CA ASP A 95 -5.08 -7.23 -5.09
C ASP A 95 -5.36 -5.73 -5.17
N VAL A 96 -5.36 -5.25 -6.41
CA VAL A 96 -5.76 -3.88 -6.76
C VAL A 96 -6.83 -3.98 -7.85
N THR A 97 -7.97 -3.35 -7.62
CA THR A 97 -9.01 -3.18 -8.65
C THR A 97 -8.92 -1.77 -9.20
N ASP A 98 -8.58 -1.69 -10.49
CA ASP A 98 -8.54 -0.48 -11.29
C ASP A 98 -9.59 -0.59 -12.41
N PRO A 99 -10.41 0.44 -12.68
CA PRO A 99 -11.45 0.36 -13.71
C PRO A 99 -10.93 0.09 -15.13
N GLN A 100 -9.69 0.46 -15.44
CA GLN A 100 -9.08 0.27 -16.75
C GLN A 100 -8.38 -1.09 -16.86
N LEU A 101 -7.80 -1.59 -15.77
CA LEU A 101 -7.05 -2.86 -15.76
C LEU A 101 -7.85 -4.06 -15.21
N GLY A 102 -8.98 -3.81 -14.57
CA GLY A 102 -9.70 -4.81 -13.79
C GLY A 102 -8.99 -5.14 -12.48
N ARG A 103 -9.22 -6.35 -11.97
CA ARG A 103 -8.57 -6.86 -10.76
C ARG A 103 -7.19 -7.42 -11.11
N VAL A 104 -6.16 -6.83 -10.52
CA VAL A 104 -4.76 -7.24 -10.65
C VAL A 104 -4.31 -7.86 -9.33
N THR A 105 -3.75 -9.07 -9.39
CA THR A 105 -3.31 -9.84 -8.21
C THR A 105 -1.80 -10.10 -8.19
N GLU A 106 -1.08 -9.75 -9.26
CA GLU A 106 0.36 -9.96 -9.40
C GLU A 106 0.97 -8.87 -10.30
N GLY A 107 2.26 -8.59 -10.12
CA GLY A 107 3.00 -7.63 -10.93
C GLY A 107 2.90 -6.22 -10.38
N GLU A 108 2.80 -5.25 -11.28
CA GLU A 108 2.84 -3.82 -10.93
C GLU A 108 1.61 -3.07 -11.41
N VAL A 109 1.10 -2.18 -10.57
CA VAL A 109 -0.01 -1.28 -10.90
C VAL A 109 0.46 0.17 -10.77
N LEU A 110 0.23 0.95 -11.83
CA LEU A 110 0.60 2.36 -11.91
C LEU A 110 -0.64 3.24 -11.79
N ILE A 111 -0.77 3.91 -10.64
CA ILE A 111 -1.89 4.82 -10.37
C ILE A 111 -1.44 6.26 -10.66
N HIS A 112 -2.20 6.95 -11.49
CA HIS A 112 -1.88 8.31 -11.94
C HIS A 112 -2.70 9.37 -11.20
N PHE A 113 -2.01 10.42 -10.75
CA PHE A 113 -2.62 11.59 -10.13
C PHE A 113 -2.26 12.83 -10.95
N GLY A 114 -3.25 13.42 -11.61
CA GLY A 114 -3.07 14.64 -12.41
C GLY A 114 -3.66 15.88 -11.75
N PRO A 115 -3.67 17.04 -12.43
CA PRO A 115 -4.27 18.28 -11.93
C PRO A 115 -5.77 18.18 -11.57
N GLY A 116 -6.46 17.16 -12.09
CA GLY A 116 -7.85 16.83 -11.76
C GLY A 116 -8.01 15.76 -10.67
N GLY A 117 -6.91 15.32 -10.05
CA GLY A 117 -6.87 14.22 -9.10
C GLY A 117 -6.82 12.83 -9.77
N ASN A 118 -7.08 11.79 -8.98
CA ASN A 118 -7.34 10.44 -9.50
C ASN A 118 -8.74 10.40 -10.13
N ARG A 119 -8.82 9.99 -11.41
CA ARG A 119 -10.05 10.01 -12.21
C ARG A 119 -10.81 8.70 -12.21
N ASP A 120 -10.08 7.60 -12.12
CA ASP A 120 -10.65 6.27 -12.30
C ASP A 120 -11.20 5.76 -10.96
N GLY A 121 -10.57 6.15 -9.85
CA GLY A 121 -10.87 5.56 -8.55
C GLY A 121 -10.28 4.16 -8.47
N ILE A 122 -9.88 3.75 -7.28
CA ILE A 122 -9.16 2.49 -7.08
C ILE A 122 -9.58 1.81 -5.79
N ILE A 123 -9.45 0.50 -5.76
CA ILE A 123 -9.63 -0.30 -4.55
C ILE A 123 -8.38 -1.14 -4.36
N ILE A 124 -7.78 -1.05 -3.18
CA ILE A 124 -6.59 -1.81 -2.81
C ILE A 124 -6.92 -2.66 -1.60
N HIS A 125 -6.68 -3.95 -1.71
CA HIS A 125 -6.83 -4.89 -0.62
C HIS A 125 -5.46 -5.20 0.00
N LEU A 126 -5.34 -4.95 1.30
CA LEU A 126 -4.17 -5.28 2.09
C LEU A 126 -4.48 -6.47 3.00
N LYS A 127 -3.48 -7.32 3.20
CA LYS A 127 -3.60 -8.52 4.02
C LYS A 127 -2.44 -8.65 5.01
N GLY A 128 -2.79 -9.02 6.24
CA GLY A 128 -1.86 -9.38 7.30
C GLY A 128 -2.41 -10.62 8.01
N GLY A 129 -1.72 -11.75 7.89
CA GLY A 129 -2.16 -13.03 8.40
C GLY A 129 -3.54 -13.44 7.84
N LYS A 130 -4.56 -13.41 8.69
CA LYS A 130 -5.96 -13.72 8.33
C LYS A 130 -6.84 -12.47 8.17
N GLN A 131 -6.32 -11.29 8.50
CA GLN A 131 -7.07 -10.04 8.48
C GLN A 131 -6.84 -9.31 7.17
N HIS A 132 -7.84 -8.53 6.78
CA HIS A 132 -7.82 -7.73 5.57
C HIS A 132 -8.24 -6.31 5.89
N TYR A 133 -7.72 -5.36 5.14
CA TYR A 133 -8.20 -3.99 5.09
C TYR A 133 -8.39 -3.58 3.63
N THR A 134 -9.43 -2.81 3.37
CA THR A 134 -9.72 -2.27 2.05
C THR A 134 -9.50 -0.76 2.04
N VAL A 135 -8.68 -0.27 1.11
CA VAL A 135 -8.46 1.15 0.86
C VAL A 135 -9.15 1.53 -0.45
N ILE A 136 -10.15 2.41 -0.36
CA ILE A 136 -10.95 2.85 -1.52
C ILE A 136 -10.66 4.32 -1.78
N ALA A 137 -10.04 4.62 -2.92
CA ALA A 137 -9.94 5.99 -3.43
C ALA A 137 -11.08 6.22 -4.41
N TYR A 138 -11.99 7.13 -4.09
CA TYR A 138 -13.10 7.46 -4.98
C TYR A 138 -12.60 8.32 -6.14
N PRO A 139 -13.19 8.16 -7.34
CA PRO A 139 -12.88 9.00 -8.48
C PRO A 139 -13.29 10.44 -8.16
N SER A 140 -12.44 11.40 -8.53
CA SER A 140 -12.67 12.84 -8.39
C SER A 140 -12.88 13.33 -6.93
N GLY A 141 -12.03 14.25 -6.47
CA GLY A 141 -12.20 14.94 -5.19
C GLY A 141 -11.41 14.37 -4.00
N GLY A 142 -10.45 13.48 -4.24
CA GLY A 142 -9.43 13.09 -3.23
C GLY A 142 -9.96 12.32 -2.02
N LYS A 143 -11.22 11.87 -2.06
CA LYS A 143 -11.82 11.11 -0.97
C LYS A 143 -11.25 9.70 -0.96
N VAL A 144 -10.60 9.35 0.15
CA VAL A 144 -10.10 8.00 0.40
C VAL A 144 -10.72 7.46 1.69
N LYS A 145 -11.24 6.23 1.64
CA LYS A 145 -11.78 5.50 2.79
C LYS A 145 -10.91 4.28 3.11
N VAL A 146 -10.89 3.94 4.39
CA VAL A 146 -10.28 2.71 4.91
C VAL A 146 -11.38 1.92 5.59
N LEU A 147 -11.57 0.68 5.16
CA LEU A 147 -12.58 -0.24 5.69
C LEU A 147 -11.88 -1.49 6.23
N GLU A 148 -12.39 -2.03 7.33
CA GLU A 148 -11.94 -3.31 7.86
C GLU A 148 -12.58 -4.47 7.06
N GLY A 149 -11.80 -5.51 6.82
CA GLY A 149 -12.17 -6.65 6.00
C GLY A 149 -11.92 -6.42 4.50
N TYR A 150 -12.23 -7.46 3.73
CA TYR A 150 -12.21 -7.46 2.28
C TYR A 150 -13.55 -6.92 1.77
N GLN A 151 -13.55 -5.81 1.03
CA GLN A 151 -14.76 -5.12 0.58
C GLN A 151 -14.65 -4.82 -0.91
N GLU A 152 -15.57 -5.37 -1.70
CA GLU A 152 -15.62 -5.05 -3.12
C GLU A 152 -16.22 -3.65 -3.36
N ALA A 153 -16.00 -3.10 -4.56
CA ALA A 153 -16.67 -1.88 -4.97
C ALA A 153 -18.19 -2.10 -4.88
N ALA A 154 -18.89 -1.30 -4.08
CA ALA A 154 -20.35 -1.27 -4.17
C ALA A 154 -20.70 -0.80 -5.59
N SER A 155 -21.36 -1.70 -6.34
CA SER A 155 -21.86 -1.48 -7.70
C SER A 155 -22.93 -0.38 -7.73
#